data_AF-A0A9X8E5W3-F1
#
_entry.id   AF-A0A9X8E5W3-F1
#
_cell.length_a   1.000
_cell.length_b   1.000
_cell.length_c   1.000
_cell.angle_alpha   90.00
_cell.angle_beta   90.00
_cell.angle_gamma   90.00
#
_symmetry.space_group_name_H-M   'P 1'
#
loop_
_entity.id
_entity.type
_entity.pdbx_description
1 polymer ?
#
loop_
_entity_poly.entity_id
_entity_poly.type
_entity_poly.pdbx_seq_one_letter_code
_entity_poly.pdbx_strand_id
1 'polypeptide(L)'
;SSLVVFPLSTNTPYAMSGSVEEPHEQPKNNWSTCSLVQINAVYRHGTRYPMESDYIKMQRTLHELQTAYNSTLPQWLQTYAFSYPQSVSELLAPAGEVEMEGLGRRARMLADRYSLPSRYSPYAFVFEHTHDISLRFFDNCPKYKAWVRYSTNMTIQTKAFEETSRALAMVAQLRDAGLHLPPSASFQWSQLMAVYDACAYVCNLPLRSSLFQPSIPIDYYECGPGFAISVAIAAPLLADMLATMTATDHPGSAAIAYFRFAHAETVLPLACLLGMCSSTSPLVASWTEAQIHHRQFKVSRLSPFASNLAFHVYKCGKNDEKRVKFLANEVEVDMPFCHEKGYCTLDDLQQHFYTAVAFDFQNECKL
;
A
#
# COMPACT_ATOMS: atom_id res chain seq x y z
N SER A 1 -23.59 5.95 -7.97
CA SER A 1 -22.99 6.94 -7.05
C SER A 1 -21.57 6.51 -6.78
N SER A 2 -20.59 7.28 -7.23
CA SER A 2 -19.18 7.02 -6.96
C SER A 2 -18.94 7.13 -5.45
N LEU A 3 -18.62 6.02 -4.80
CA LEU A 3 -18.12 6.01 -3.42
C LEU A 3 -16.87 6.90 -3.39
N VAL A 4 -16.95 8.02 -2.67
CA VAL A 4 -15.78 8.85 -2.40
C VAL A 4 -14.85 8.03 -1.51
N VAL A 5 -13.82 7.43 -2.08
CA VAL A 5 -12.80 6.70 -1.33
C VAL A 5 -11.95 7.72 -0.58
N PHE A 6 -12.08 7.75 0.74
CA PHE A 6 -11.32 8.66 1.58
C PHE A 6 -9.87 8.19 1.72
N PRO A 7 -8.87 9.09 1.60
CA PRO A 7 -7.46 8.72 1.71
C PRO A 7 -7.08 8.48 3.17
N LEU A 8 -7.07 7.22 3.59
CA LEU A 8 -6.80 6.75 4.97
C LEU A 8 -5.41 6.10 5.08
N SER A 9 -4.41 6.68 4.43
CA SER A 9 -3.07 6.08 4.27
C SER A 9 -3.14 4.61 3.82
N THR A 10 -2.45 3.68 4.50
CA THR A 10 -2.48 2.24 4.23
C THR A 10 -3.85 1.60 4.53
N ASN A 11 -4.75 2.24 5.27
CA ASN A 11 -6.10 1.72 5.50
C ASN A 11 -7.13 2.19 4.45
N THR A 12 -6.67 2.83 3.37
CA THR A 12 -7.54 3.22 2.25
C THR A 12 -8.12 1.98 1.56
N PRO A 13 -9.46 1.87 1.38
CA PRO A 13 -10.07 0.78 0.60
C PRO A 13 -9.60 0.75 -0.85
N TYR A 14 -9.64 -0.42 -1.48
CA TYR A 14 -9.21 -0.54 -2.87
C TYR A 14 -10.23 0.10 -3.82
N ALA A 15 -9.78 0.98 -4.72
CA ALA A 15 -10.68 1.75 -5.59
C ALA A 15 -11.46 0.88 -6.58
N MET A 16 -10.93 -0.27 -6.98
CA MET A 16 -11.55 -1.22 -7.92
C MET A 16 -12.24 -2.40 -7.23
N SER A 17 -12.55 -2.27 -5.92
CA SER A 17 -13.25 -3.31 -5.16
C SER A 17 -14.56 -3.71 -5.84
N GLY A 18 -14.73 -5.02 -6.12
CA GLY A 18 -15.92 -5.58 -6.76
C GLY A 18 -16.09 -5.28 -8.26
N SER A 19 -15.21 -4.50 -8.89
CA SER A 19 -15.27 -4.26 -10.34
C SER A 19 -14.69 -5.45 -11.12
N VAL A 20 -15.38 -5.87 -12.17
CA VAL A 20 -14.85 -6.82 -13.16
C VAL A 20 -14.25 -6.07 -14.35
N GLU A 21 -14.44 -4.75 -14.43
CA GLU A 21 -13.92 -3.92 -15.52
C GLU A 21 -12.45 -3.60 -15.28
N GLU A 22 -11.61 -3.80 -16.29
CA GLU A 22 -10.25 -3.21 -16.32
C GLU A 22 -10.39 -1.69 -16.24
N PRO A 23 -9.46 -0.97 -15.58
CA PRO A 23 -9.44 0.48 -15.65
C PRO A 23 -9.51 0.93 -17.11
N HIS A 24 -10.52 1.74 -17.46
CA HIS A 24 -10.65 2.33 -18.79
C HIS A 24 -9.53 3.36 -19.02
N GLU A 25 -8.32 2.89 -19.32
CA GLU A 25 -7.28 3.71 -19.94
C GLU A 25 -7.16 3.30 -21.41
N GLN A 26 -7.15 4.29 -22.30
CA GLN A 26 -6.72 4.02 -23.66
C GLN A 26 -5.28 3.49 -23.59
N PRO A 27 -4.96 2.38 -24.28
CA PRO A 27 -3.62 1.85 -24.26
C PRO A 27 -2.67 2.93 -24.77
N LYS A 28 -1.69 3.30 -23.94
CA LYS A 28 -0.73 4.37 -24.25
C LYS A 28 0.07 4.07 -25.52
N ASN A 29 0.19 2.79 -25.86
CA ASN A 29 0.91 2.30 -27.02
C ASN A 29 0.15 1.16 -27.72
N ASN A 30 0.45 0.90 -29.00
CA ASN A 30 -0.18 -0.16 -29.79
C ASN A 30 0.40 -1.55 -29.45
N TRP A 31 -0.36 -2.39 -28.75
CA TRP A 31 -0.01 -3.77 -28.38
C TRP A 31 -0.54 -4.82 -29.40
N SER A 32 -1.03 -4.42 -30.57
CA SER A 32 -1.72 -5.31 -31.51
C SER A 32 -0.87 -6.46 -32.06
N THR A 33 0.46 -6.35 -31.98
CA THR A 33 1.43 -7.36 -32.43
C THR A 33 2.10 -8.11 -31.28
N CYS A 34 1.58 -7.96 -30.07
CA CYS A 34 2.16 -8.52 -28.85
C CYS A 34 1.24 -9.57 -28.22
N SER A 35 1.81 -10.64 -27.69
CA SER A 35 1.11 -11.65 -26.91
C SER A 35 1.66 -11.70 -25.48
N LEU A 36 0.78 -11.67 -24.48
CA LEU A 36 1.16 -11.85 -23.09
C LEU A 36 1.77 -13.24 -22.89
N VAL A 37 2.87 -13.33 -22.15
CA VAL A 37 3.54 -14.59 -21.82
C VAL A 37 3.75 -14.79 -20.33
N GLN A 38 3.78 -13.73 -19.52
CA GLN A 38 3.90 -13.83 -18.07
C GLN A 38 3.22 -12.67 -17.34
N ILE A 39 2.57 -12.98 -16.22
CA ILE A 39 2.15 -11.99 -15.21
C ILE A 39 3.05 -12.17 -13.98
N ASN A 40 3.76 -11.14 -13.57
CA ASN A 40 4.66 -11.17 -12.41
C ASN A 40 4.27 -10.05 -11.45
N ALA A 41 3.61 -10.40 -10.34
CA ALA A 41 2.91 -9.43 -9.52
C ALA A 41 3.11 -9.66 -8.01
N VAL A 42 3.13 -8.55 -7.28
CA VAL A 42 3.05 -8.50 -5.82
C VAL A 42 1.75 -7.82 -5.43
N TYR A 43 0.95 -8.50 -4.63
CA TYR A 43 -0.34 -8.04 -4.11
C TYR A 43 -0.23 -7.85 -2.60
N ARG A 44 -0.70 -6.71 -2.11
CA ARG A 44 -1.03 -6.58 -0.69
C ARG A 44 -2.31 -7.36 -0.40
N HIS A 45 -2.43 -7.88 0.81
CA HIS A 45 -3.72 -8.40 1.28
C HIS A 45 -4.86 -7.37 1.15
N GLY A 46 -6.09 -7.88 1.00
CA GLY A 46 -7.29 -7.06 0.98
C GLY A 46 -7.61 -6.43 2.33
N THR A 47 -8.73 -5.71 2.38
CA THR A 47 -9.26 -5.07 3.58
C THR A 47 -9.41 -6.09 4.71
N ARG A 48 -8.83 -5.77 5.87
CA ARG A 48 -8.84 -6.61 7.07
C ARG A 48 -9.43 -5.86 8.25
N TYR A 49 -9.77 -6.60 9.29
CA TYR A 49 -10.05 -6.00 10.59
C TYR A 49 -8.77 -5.36 11.20
N PRO A 50 -8.94 -4.40 12.12
CA PRO A 50 -7.82 -3.73 12.79
C PRO A 50 -6.86 -4.71 13.48
N MET A 51 -5.63 -4.26 13.72
CA MET A 51 -4.71 -4.99 14.61
C MET A 51 -5.33 -5.08 16.01
N GLU A 52 -5.05 -6.15 16.75
CA GLU A 52 -5.62 -6.33 18.09
C GLU A 52 -5.29 -5.15 19.01
N SER A 53 -4.05 -4.67 18.96
CA SER A 53 -3.61 -3.52 19.76
C SER A 53 -4.36 -2.22 19.43
N ASP A 54 -4.73 -2.00 18.16
CA ASP A 54 -5.50 -0.82 17.76
C ASP A 54 -6.98 -0.98 18.13
N TYR A 55 -7.54 -2.19 17.97
CA TYR A 55 -8.89 -2.50 18.42
C TYR A 55 -9.08 -2.21 19.92
N ILE A 56 -8.13 -2.63 20.75
CA ILE A 56 -8.16 -2.36 22.19
C ILE A 56 -8.12 -0.85 22.47
N LYS A 57 -7.28 -0.07 21.76
CA LYS A 57 -7.24 1.39 21.92
C LYS A 57 -8.57 2.02 21.54
N MET A 58 -9.14 1.64 20.40
CA MET A 58 -10.43 2.14 19.92
C MET A 58 -11.57 1.85 20.90
N GLN A 59 -11.65 0.61 21.40
CA GLN A 59 -12.64 0.24 22.41
C GLN A 59 -12.46 1.01 23.72
N ARG A 60 -11.22 1.17 24.19
CA ARG A 60 -10.93 1.93 25.40
C ARG A 60 -11.36 3.40 25.25
N THR A 61 -11.01 4.03 24.14
CA THR A 61 -11.41 5.42 23.86
C THR A 61 -12.92 5.56 23.80
N LEU A 62 -13.63 4.65 23.13
CA LEU A 62 -15.09 4.64 23.10
C LEU A 62 -15.69 4.52 24.51
N HIS A 63 -15.19 3.58 25.31
CA HIS A 63 -15.65 3.35 26.67
C HIS A 63 -15.41 4.57 27.59
N GLU A 64 -14.24 5.19 27.50
CA GLU A 64 -13.92 6.42 28.23
C GLU A 64 -14.87 7.56 27.87
N LEU A 65 -15.09 7.78 26.56
CA LEU A 65 -16.01 8.81 26.07
C LEU A 65 -17.44 8.56 26.56
N GLN A 66 -17.95 7.34 26.40
CA GLN A 66 -19.31 6.99 26.80
C GLN A 66 -19.50 7.02 28.32
N THR A 67 -18.47 6.73 29.12
CA THR A 67 -18.58 6.74 30.59
C THR A 67 -18.51 8.15 31.15
N ALA A 68 -17.59 8.98 30.65
CA ALA A 68 -17.35 10.32 31.19
C ALA A 68 -18.30 11.38 30.62
N TYR A 69 -18.76 11.23 29.37
CA TYR A 69 -19.40 12.31 28.61
C TYR A 69 -20.69 11.88 27.89
N ASN A 70 -21.33 10.77 28.28
CA ASN A 70 -22.47 10.20 27.56
C ASN A 70 -23.53 11.23 27.15
N SER A 71 -23.95 12.09 28.08
CA SER A 71 -25.02 13.06 27.87
C SER A 71 -24.67 14.18 26.89
N THR A 72 -23.38 14.43 26.64
CA THR A 72 -22.92 15.46 25.70
C THR A 72 -22.59 14.89 24.33
N LEU A 73 -22.21 13.60 24.25
CA LEU A 73 -21.89 12.95 22.98
C LEU A 73 -23.07 13.00 21.99
N PRO A 74 -22.79 13.02 20.68
CA PRO A 74 -23.81 12.80 19.66
C PRO A 74 -24.61 11.52 19.93
N GLN A 75 -25.94 11.57 19.71
CA GLN A 75 -26.85 10.47 20.06
C GLN A 75 -26.43 9.12 19.48
N TRP A 76 -25.91 9.09 18.25
CA TRP A 76 -25.44 7.87 17.60
C TRP A 76 -24.25 7.23 18.32
N LEU A 77 -23.42 8.02 19.02
CA LEU A 77 -22.21 7.58 19.70
C LEU A 77 -22.49 7.11 21.14
N GLN A 78 -23.58 7.56 21.75
CA GLN A 78 -23.95 7.23 23.14
C GLN A 78 -24.15 5.73 23.37
N THR A 79 -24.67 5.02 22.36
CA THR A 79 -24.93 3.57 22.38
C THR A 79 -24.16 2.83 21.29
N TYR A 80 -23.16 3.48 20.67
CA TYR A 80 -22.36 2.86 19.63
C TYR A 80 -21.59 1.66 20.18
N ALA A 81 -21.54 0.60 19.39
CA ALA A 81 -20.68 -0.56 19.60
C ALA A 81 -20.12 -0.99 18.25
N PHE A 82 -18.88 -1.50 18.24
CA PHE A 82 -18.29 -2.05 17.03
C PHE A 82 -19.10 -3.26 16.55
N SER A 83 -19.31 -3.37 15.24
CA SER A 83 -20.11 -4.44 14.61
C SER A 83 -19.39 -5.79 14.55
N TYR A 84 -18.16 -5.87 15.07
CA TYR A 84 -17.32 -7.06 15.06
C TYR A 84 -16.62 -7.22 16.43
N PRO A 85 -16.36 -8.47 16.87
CA PRO A 85 -15.68 -8.73 18.13
C PRO A 85 -14.15 -8.59 18.00
N GLN A 86 -13.44 -8.51 19.13
CA GLN A 86 -11.97 -8.53 19.16
C GLN A 86 -11.37 -9.78 18.51
N SER A 87 -12.06 -10.92 18.59
CA SER A 87 -11.56 -12.22 18.13
C SER A 87 -11.35 -12.30 16.61
N VAL A 88 -11.85 -11.33 15.83
CA VAL A 88 -11.62 -11.25 14.38
C VAL A 88 -10.53 -10.25 14.00
N SER A 89 -9.84 -9.65 14.98
CA SER A 89 -8.70 -8.77 14.71
C SER A 89 -7.71 -9.42 13.74
N GLU A 90 -7.18 -8.61 12.83
CA GLU A 90 -6.22 -9.01 11.78
C GLU A 90 -6.76 -9.97 10.70
N LEU A 91 -7.92 -10.60 10.89
CA LEU A 91 -8.55 -11.43 9.87
C LEU A 91 -8.98 -10.59 8.66
N LEU A 92 -9.00 -11.21 7.49
CA LEU A 92 -9.54 -10.60 6.28
C LEU A 92 -11.04 -10.30 6.50
N ALA A 93 -11.46 -9.09 6.13
CA ALA A 93 -12.85 -8.70 6.20
C ALA A 93 -13.58 -9.15 4.92
N PRO A 94 -14.92 -9.26 4.91
CA PRO A 94 -15.67 -9.63 3.70
C PRO A 94 -15.37 -8.73 2.49
N ALA A 95 -15.13 -7.43 2.73
CA ALA A 95 -14.70 -6.52 1.67
C ALA A 95 -13.33 -6.91 1.08
N GLY A 96 -12.40 -7.37 1.91
CA GLY A 96 -11.09 -7.86 1.46
C GLY A 96 -11.19 -9.13 0.64
N GLU A 97 -12.11 -10.04 0.96
CA GLU A 97 -12.36 -11.23 0.13
C GLU A 97 -12.81 -10.85 -1.27
N VAL A 98 -13.77 -9.91 -1.38
CA VAL A 98 -14.26 -9.39 -2.67
C VAL A 98 -13.15 -8.67 -3.45
N GLU A 99 -12.29 -7.91 -2.77
CA GLU A 99 -11.13 -7.26 -3.40
C GLU A 99 -10.17 -8.28 -4.02
N MET A 100 -9.79 -9.31 -3.25
CA MET A 100 -8.84 -10.34 -3.71
C MET A 100 -9.44 -11.22 -4.81
N GLU A 101 -10.73 -11.56 -4.71
CA GLU A 101 -11.46 -12.28 -5.76
C GLU A 101 -11.49 -11.46 -7.06
N GLY A 102 -11.79 -10.16 -6.96
CA GLY A 102 -11.79 -9.25 -8.10
C GLY A 102 -10.44 -9.20 -8.81
N LEU A 103 -9.34 -9.10 -8.07
CA LEU A 103 -7.97 -9.14 -8.62
C LEU A 103 -7.71 -10.45 -9.37
N GLY A 104 -8.10 -11.59 -8.78
CA GLY A 104 -7.96 -12.90 -9.42
C GLY A 104 -8.77 -13.01 -10.71
N ARG A 105 -10.01 -12.52 -10.71
CA ARG A 105 -10.87 -12.50 -11.91
C ARG A 105 -10.27 -11.65 -13.03
N ARG A 106 -9.76 -10.45 -12.72
CA ARG A 106 -9.13 -9.56 -13.72
C ARG A 106 -7.84 -10.14 -14.28
N ALA A 107 -6.97 -10.71 -13.44
CA ALA A 107 -5.79 -11.44 -13.90
C ALA A 107 -6.15 -12.61 -14.84
N ARG A 108 -7.21 -13.37 -14.52
CA ARG A 108 -7.69 -14.46 -15.37
C ARG A 108 -8.27 -13.98 -16.70
N MET A 109 -9.08 -12.92 -16.70
CA MET A 109 -9.64 -12.34 -17.93
C MET A 109 -8.53 -11.84 -18.87
N LEU A 110 -7.51 -11.19 -18.33
CA LEU A 110 -6.33 -10.78 -19.09
C LEU A 110 -5.63 -12.01 -19.70
N ALA A 111 -5.39 -13.04 -18.89
CA ALA A 111 -4.73 -14.26 -19.34
C ALA A 111 -5.55 -15.00 -20.43
N ASP A 112 -6.89 -15.01 -20.35
CA ASP A 112 -7.78 -15.60 -21.35
C ASP A 112 -7.74 -14.85 -22.69
N ARG A 113 -7.61 -13.50 -22.67
CA ARG A 113 -7.45 -12.67 -23.88
C ARG A 113 -6.24 -13.11 -24.73
N TYR A 114 -5.22 -13.68 -24.08
CA TYR A 114 -4.00 -14.16 -24.71
C TYR A 114 -3.87 -15.69 -24.74
N SER A 115 -4.96 -16.41 -24.47
CA SER A 115 -5.00 -17.88 -24.48
C SER A 115 -3.95 -18.54 -23.59
N LEU A 116 -3.56 -17.90 -22.49
CA LEU A 116 -2.69 -18.52 -21.50
C LEU A 116 -3.41 -19.72 -20.85
N PRO A 117 -2.69 -20.82 -20.51
CA PRO A 117 -3.27 -21.99 -19.85
C PRO A 117 -4.21 -21.63 -18.70
N SER A 118 -5.33 -22.35 -18.55
CA SER A 118 -6.30 -22.15 -17.47
C SER A 118 -6.22 -23.22 -16.38
N ARG A 119 -5.66 -24.39 -16.70
CA ARG A 119 -5.47 -25.48 -15.74
C ARG A 119 -4.30 -25.15 -14.80
N TYR A 120 -4.57 -25.12 -13.50
CA TYR A 120 -3.53 -24.91 -12.49
C TYR A 120 -2.42 -25.97 -12.60
N SER A 121 -1.19 -25.49 -12.48
CA SER A 121 0.04 -26.26 -12.34
C SER A 121 0.97 -25.46 -11.43
N PRO A 122 1.55 -26.04 -10.38
CA PRO A 122 2.47 -25.32 -9.48
C PRO A 122 3.73 -24.82 -10.19
N TYR A 123 4.08 -25.40 -11.34
CA TYR A 123 5.21 -24.95 -12.18
C TYR A 123 4.83 -23.79 -13.11
N ALA A 124 3.54 -23.64 -13.44
CA ALA A 124 3.04 -22.59 -14.33
C ALA A 124 2.52 -21.38 -13.57
N PHE A 125 1.94 -21.62 -12.39
CA PHE A 125 1.38 -20.61 -11.49
C PHE A 125 2.06 -20.72 -10.14
N VAL A 126 3.04 -19.86 -9.93
CA VAL A 126 3.79 -19.77 -8.68
C VAL A 126 3.05 -18.83 -7.74
N PHE A 127 2.70 -19.35 -6.57
CA PHE A 127 2.06 -18.59 -5.50
C PHE A 127 3.03 -18.50 -4.32
N GLU A 128 3.39 -17.28 -3.94
CA GLU A 128 4.26 -17.01 -2.79
C GLU A 128 3.50 -16.13 -1.80
N HIS A 129 3.78 -16.29 -0.52
CA HIS A 129 3.16 -15.49 0.53
C HIS A 129 4.20 -15.12 1.58
N THR A 130 3.80 -14.34 2.56
CA THR A 130 4.61 -13.70 3.61
C THR A 130 5.46 -14.64 4.50
N HIS A 131 5.48 -15.95 4.25
CA HIS A 131 6.46 -16.86 4.84
C HIS A 131 7.79 -16.85 4.06
N ASP A 132 7.80 -16.31 2.84
CA ASP A 132 9.01 -16.09 2.07
C ASP A 132 9.81 -14.91 2.63
N ILE A 133 11.11 -15.12 2.84
CA ILE A 133 12.04 -14.13 3.37
C ILE A 133 12.08 -12.87 2.47
N SER A 134 11.99 -13.06 1.15
CA SER A 134 12.00 -11.97 0.16
C SER A 134 10.77 -11.08 0.24
N LEU A 135 9.63 -11.60 0.72
CA LEU A 135 8.39 -10.85 0.93
C LEU A 135 8.33 -10.19 2.32
N ARG A 136 9.27 -10.52 3.20
CA ARG A 136 9.39 -9.99 4.57
C ARG A 136 10.77 -9.43 4.88
N PHE A 137 11.42 -8.81 3.90
CA PHE A 137 12.72 -8.17 4.08
C PHE A 137 12.78 -7.20 5.28
N PHE A 138 11.66 -6.57 5.65
CA PHE A 138 11.56 -5.65 6.79
C PHE A 138 11.65 -6.36 8.15
N ASP A 139 11.21 -7.63 8.24
CA ASP A 139 11.37 -8.45 9.44
C ASP A 139 12.78 -9.07 9.52
N ASN A 140 13.37 -9.31 8.34
CA ASN A 140 14.63 -10.01 8.17
C ASN A 140 15.86 -9.08 8.13
N CYS A 141 15.70 -7.76 8.32
CA CYS A 141 16.82 -6.83 8.31
C CYS A 141 17.08 -6.22 9.71
N PRO A 142 18.03 -6.75 10.52
CA PRO A 142 18.37 -6.21 11.84
C PRO A 142 18.71 -4.72 11.85
N LYS A 143 19.50 -4.24 10.87
CA LYS A 143 19.83 -2.82 10.73
C LYS A 143 18.57 -1.97 10.54
N TYR A 144 17.68 -2.34 9.63
CA TYR A 144 16.41 -1.63 9.43
C TYR A 144 15.57 -1.60 10.71
N LYS A 145 15.40 -2.74 11.37
CA LYS A 145 14.61 -2.82 12.62
C LYS A 145 15.15 -1.89 13.70
N ALA A 146 16.47 -1.89 13.92
CA ALA A 146 17.09 -1.05 14.94
C ALA A 146 17.08 0.45 14.58
N TRP A 147 17.36 0.80 13.32
CA TRP A 147 17.57 2.19 12.90
C TRP A 147 16.32 2.92 12.45
N VAL A 148 15.29 2.18 12.01
CA VAL A 148 14.04 2.72 11.51
C VAL A 148 12.89 2.29 12.42
N ARG A 149 12.53 1.00 12.40
CA ARG A 149 11.28 0.50 13.02
C ARG A 149 11.20 0.78 14.52
N TYR A 150 12.30 0.61 15.24
CA TYR A 150 12.36 0.81 16.69
C TYR A 150 13.09 2.10 17.09
N SER A 151 13.42 2.95 16.11
CA SER A 151 14.18 4.17 16.36
C SER A 151 13.28 5.33 16.75
N THR A 152 13.77 6.17 17.67
CA THR A 152 13.12 7.44 18.00
C THR A 152 13.04 8.35 16.78
N ASN A 153 14.00 8.27 15.84
CA ASN A 153 14.05 9.11 14.65
C ASN A 153 12.81 8.99 13.76
N MET A 154 12.22 7.79 13.65
CA MET A 154 10.95 7.58 12.95
C MET A 154 9.83 8.40 13.61
N THR A 155 9.84 8.48 14.94
CA THR A 155 8.81 9.18 15.72
C THR A 155 9.08 10.67 15.93
N ILE A 156 10.26 11.20 15.59
CA ILE A 156 10.60 12.62 15.82
C ILE A 156 9.60 13.51 15.09
N GLN A 157 9.39 13.25 13.80
CA GLN A 157 8.51 14.11 12.99
C GLN A 157 7.04 13.91 13.36
N THR A 158 6.64 12.70 13.71
CA THR A 158 5.25 12.45 14.13
C THR A 158 4.95 13.12 15.46
N LYS A 159 5.84 13.01 16.46
CA LYS A 159 5.70 13.71 17.75
C LYS A 159 5.78 15.23 17.60
N ALA A 160 6.72 15.73 16.80
CA ALA A 160 6.82 17.16 16.50
C ALA A 160 5.53 17.67 15.83
N PHE A 161 4.85 16.83 15.03
CA PHE A 161 3.57 17.18 14.44
C PHE A 161 2.46 17.34 15.50
N GLU A 162 2.41 16.45 16.51
CA GLU A 162 1.41 16.52 17.59
C GLU A 162 1.42 17.86 18.33
N GLU A 163 2.59 18.50 18.40
CA GLU A 163 2.80 19.81 19.06
C GLU A 163 2.46 21.01 18.16
N THR A 164 2.17 20.80 16.88
CA THR A 164 1.86 21.89 15.96
C THR A 164 0.49 22.50 16.22
N SER A 165 0.32 23.78 15.87
CA SER A 165 -0.97 24.47 15.89
C SER A 165 -2.04 23.73 15.09
N ARG A 166 -1.66 23.04 14.00
CA ARG A 166 -2.56 22.21 13.21
C ARG A 166 -3.05 20.99 13.99
N ALA A 167 -2.16 20.20 14.58
CA ALA A 167 -2.55 19.01 15.33
C ALA A 167 -3.44 19.38 16.52
N LEU A 168 -3.06 20.44 17.24
CA LEU A 168 -3.88 21.00 18.34
C LEU A 168 -5.26 21.45 17.85
N ALA A 169 -5.33 22.09 16.67
CA ALA A 169 -6.61 22.48 16.06
C ALA A 169 -7.46 21.27 15.65
N MET A 170 -6.85 20.20 15.12
CA MET A 170 -7.57 18.96 14.78
C MET A 170 -8.18 18.31 16.04
N VAL A 171 -7.40 18.23 17.12
CA VAL A 171 -7.86 17.73 18.42
C VAL A 171 -9.01 18.57 18.95
N ALA A 172 -8.86 19.90 18.96
CA ALA A 172 -9.92 20.81 19.41
C ALA A 172 -11.19 20.69 18.55
N GLN A 173 -11.04 20.63 17.23
CA GLN A 173 -12.17 20.55 16.32
C GLN A 173 -12.95 19.23 16.48
N LEU A 174 -12.26 18.10 16.64
CA LEU A 174 -12.91 16.82 16.91
C LEU A 174 -13.57 16.83 18.30
N ARG A 175 -12.89 17.33 19.33
CA ARG A 175 -13.41 17.46 20.70
C ARG A 175 -14.71 18.29 20.72
N ASP A 176 -14.68 19.47 20.13
CA ASP A 176 -15.74 20.47 20.26
C ASP A 176 -16.88 20.23 19.27
N ALA A 177 -16.57 20.05 17.98
CA ALA A 177 -17.57 19.97 16.92
C ALA A 177 -17.94 18.53 16.54
N GLY A 178 -17.04 17.57 16.74
CA GLY A 178 -17.31 16.16 16.41
C GLY A 178 -17.93 15.38 17.55
N LEU A 179 -17.39 15.56 18.77
CA LEU A 179 -17.76 14.82 19.96
C LEU A 179 -18.60 15.63 20.96
N HIS A 180 -18.73 16.94 20.76
CA HIS A 180 -19.48 17.85 21.65
C HIS A 180 -19.06 17.73 23.12
N LEU A 181 -17.76 17.55 23.38
CA LEU A 181 -17.26 17.44 24.75
C LEU A 181 -17.28 18.81 25.45
N PRO A 182 -17.49 18.86 26.78
CA PRO A 182 -17.46 20.12 27.50
C PRO A 182 -16.05 20.75 27.46
N PRO A 183 -15.91 22.09 27.59
CA PRO A 183 -14.60 22.76 27.50
C PRO A 183 -13.54 22.28 28.50
N SER A 184 -13.97 21.70 29.64
CA SER A 184 -13.09 21.12 30.65
C SER A 184 -12.65 19.68 30.35
N ALA A 185 -13.19 19.04 29.30
CA ALA A 185 -12.84 17.68 28.93
C ALA A 185 -11.41 17.60 28.41
N SER A 186 -10.64 16.65 28.95
CA SER A 186 -9.36 16.27 28.37
C SER A 186 -9.61 15.38 27.14
N PHE A 187 -9.09 15.79 26.00
CA PHE A 187 -9.07 15.00 24.77
C PHE A 187 -7.71 15.17 24.09
N GLN A 188 -7.00 14.08 23.88
CA GLN A 188 -5.59 14.07 23.47
C GLN A 188 -5.40 13.54 22.04
N TRP A 189 -4.21 13.77 21.48
CA TRP A 189 -3.84 13.28 20.15
C TRP A 189 -4.05 11.77 19.96
N SER A 190 -3.69 10.97 20.96
CA SER A 190 -3.87 9.51 20.94
C SER A 190 -5.35 9.08 20.80
N GLN A 191 -6.26 9.81 21.41
CA GLN A 191 -7.70 9.55 21.31
C GLN A 191 -8.24 10.00 19.94
N LEU A 192 -7.73 11.10 19.39
CA LEU A 192 -8.02 11.49 18.01
C LEU A 192 -7.59 10.39 17.02
N MET A 193 -6.38 9.85 17.19
CA MET A 193 -5.88 8.76 16.34
C MET A 193 -6.70 7.48 16.48
N ALA A 194 -7.16 7.14 17.69
CA ALA A 194 -8.07 6.00 17.88
C ALA A 194 -9.41 6.22 17.15
N VAL A 195 -9.97 7.44 17.15
CA VAL A 195 -11.18 7.76 16.38
C VAL A 195 -10.90 7.70 14.87
N TYR A 196 -9.73 8.17 14.44
CA TYR A 196 -9.29 8.07 13.04
C TYR A 196 -9.21 6.62 12.57
N ASP A 197 -8.54 5.76 13.34
CA ASP A 197 -8.42 4.33 13.04
C ASP A 197 -9.79 3.66 13.02
N ALA A 198 -10.68 4.00 13.96
CA ALA A 198 -12.05 3.49 13.98
C ALA A 198 -12.82 3.86 12.71
N CYS A 199 -12.64 5.08 12.20
CA CYS A 199 -13.21 5.44 10.91
C CYS A 199 -12.58 4.63 9.78
N ALA A 200 -11.27 4.41 9.80
CA ALA A 200 -10.63 3.68 8.71
C ALA A 200 -11.20 2.26 8.50
N TYR A 201 -11.69 1.61 9.55
CA TYR A 201 -12.28 0.27 9.48
C TYR A 201 -13.82 0.25 9.43
N VAL A 202 -14.51 1.33 9.85
CA VAL A 202 -15.97 1.30 10.09
C VAL A 202 -16.70 2.59 9.67
N CYS A 203 -16.12 3.49 8.85
CA CYS A 203 -16.71 4.82 8.59
C CYS A 203 -18.04 4.79 7.81
N ASN A 204 -19.13 4.61 8.56
CA ASN A 204 -20.43 5.25 8.37
C ASN A 204 -20.61 6.40 9.38
N LEU A 205 -19.52 6.86 10.03
CA LEU A 205 -19.59 7.90 11.05
C LEU A 205 -19.88 9.26 10.39
N PRO A 206 -20.84 10.06 10.88
CA PRO A 206 -21.17 11.38 10.36
C PRO A 206 -20.13 12.45 10.77
N LEU A 207 -18.84 12.09 10.84
CA LEU A 207 -17.74 13.00 11.14
C LEU A 207 -17.19 13.56 9.82
N ARG A 208 -16.94 14.88 9.76
CA ARG A 208 -16.43 15.53 8.54
C ARG A 208 -15.04 14.99 8.18
N SER A 209 -14.92 14.41 7.00
CA SER A 209 -13.71 13.78 6.46
C SER A 209 -12.48 14.70 6.36
N SER A 210 -12.67 16.02 6.35
CA SER A 210 -11.57 17.01 6.36
C SER A 210 -10.78 17.06 7.67
N LEU A 211 -11.32 16.48 8.75
CA LEU A 211 -10.68 16.42 10.09
C LEU A 211 -9.52 15.43 10.17
N PHE A 212 -9.40 14.53 9.19
CA PHE A 212 -8.73 13.24 9.37
C PHE A 212 -7.56 13.01 8.41
N GLN A 213 -6.94 14.06 7.86
CA GLN A 213 -5.71 13.88 7.08
C GLN A 213 -4.49 14.20 7.95
N PRO A 214 -3.89 13.20 8.63
CA PRO A 214 -2.59 13.39 9.24
C PRO A 214 -1.59 13.79 8.14
N SER A 215 -0.84 14.85 8.41
CA SER A 215 0.07 15.50 7.45
C SER A 215 1.34 14.69 7.21
N ILE A 216 1.79 13.95 8.21
CA ILE A 216 2.95 13.06 8.16
C ILE A 216 2.47 11.62 8.36
N PRO A 217 2.37 10.82 7.30
CA PRO A 217 2.15 9.39 7.48
C PRO A 217 3.40 8.78 8.10
N ILE A 218 3.25 8.04 9.21
CA ILE A 218 4.31 7.19 9.79
C ILE A 218 4.97 6.36 8.69
N ASP A 219 4.15 5.89 7.74
CA ASP A 219 4.56 5.11 6.58
C ASP A 219 5.66 5.78 5.74
N TYR A 220 5.77 7.11 5.71
CA TYR A 220 6.86 7.80 4.98
C TYR A 220 8.23 7.46 5.56
N TYR A 221 8.32 7.41 6.89
CA TYR A 221 9.57 7.15 7.60
C TYR A 221 9.78 5.66 7.84
N GLU A 222 8.71 4.91 8.10
CA GLU A 222 8.83 3.47 8.36
C GLU A 222 9.11 2.68 7.08
N CYS A 223 8.34 2.92 6.02
CA CYS A 223 8.35 2.09 4.81
C CYS A 223 8.47 2.90 3.50
N GLY A 224 8.60 4.22 3.59
CA GLY A 224 8.75 5.14 2.46
C GLY A 224 10.18 5.68 2.36
N PRO A 225 10.37 6.79 1.60
CA PRO A 225 11.70 7.33 1.33
C PRO A 225 12.26 8.19 2.48
N GLY A 226 11.67 8.15 3.67
CA GLY A 226 12.16 8.91 4.84
C GLY A 226 13.55 8.48 5.32
N PHE A 227 13.90 7.20 5.15
CA PHE A 227 15.26 6.71 5.31
C PHE A 227 15.66 5.86 4.10
N ALA A 228 16.90 6.02 3.62
CA ALA A 228 17.39 5.31 2.44
C ALA A 228 17.25 3.78 2.56
N ILE A 229 17.54 3.23 3.75
CA ILE A 229 17.42 1.80 4.01
C ILE A 229 15.98 1.29 3.91
N SER A 230 14.96 2.11 4.24
CA SER A 230 13.55 1.70 4.20
C SER A 230 13.09 1.30 2.79
N VAL A 231 13.66 1.92 1.76
CA VAL A 231 13.39 1.60 0.35
C VAL A 231 14.36 0.54 -0.18
N ALA A 232 15.65 0.65 0.15
CA ALA A 232 16.70 -0.21 -0.39
C ALA A 232 16.53 -1.70 -0.01
N ILE A 233 15.94 -2.00 1.15
CA ILE A 233 15.68 -3.37 1.60
C ILE A 233 14.67 -4.13 0.73
N ALA A 234 13.95 -3.46 -0.18
CA ALA A 234 13.09 -4.11 -1.17
C ALA A 234 13.88 -4.68 -2.37
N ALA A 235 15.18 -4.38 -2.49
CA ALA A 235 16.02 -4.81 -3.60
C ALA A 235 16.03 -6.33 -3.86
N PRO A 236 16.09 -7.22 -2.85
CA PRO A 236 16.04 -8.67 -3.10
C PRO A 236 14.76 -9.11 -3.83
N LEU A 237 13.61 -8.51 -3.50
CA LEU A 237 12.35 -8.80 -4.17
C LEU A 237 12.35 -8.30 -5.61
N LEU A 238 12.87 -7.08 -5.85
CA LEU A 238 12.99 -6.57 -7.22
C LEU A 238 13.95 -7.42 -8.06
N ALA A 239 15.08 -7.84 -7.49
CA ALA A 239 16.04 -8.71 -8.17
C ALA A 239 15.40 -10.06 -8.56
N ASP A 240 14.64 -10.67 -7.65
CA ASP A 240 13.90 -11.91 -7.93
C ASP A 240 12.83 -11.72 -9.02
N MET A 241 12.04 -10.63 -8.96
CA MET A 241 11.05 -10.33 -10.00
C MET A 241 11.70 -10.16 -11.38
N LEU A 242 12.85 -9.46 -11.46
CA LEU A 242 13.58 -9.30 -12.72
C LEU A 242 14.16 -10.63 -13.22
N ALA A 243 14.70 -11.48 -12.34
CA ALA A 243 15.23 -12.79 -12.69
C ALA A 243 14.15 -13.76 -13.17
N THR A 244 12.98 -13.76 -12.55
CA THR A 244 11.86 -14.62 -12.94
C THR A 244 11.22 -14.22 -14.28
N MET A 245 11.32 -12.95 -14.66
CA MET A 245 10.94 -12.49 -16.00
C MET A 245 11.93 -12.97 -17.09
N THR A 246 13.23 -13.00 -16.81
CA THR A 246 14.25 -13.49 -17.76
C THR A 246 14.31 -15.01 -17.85
N ALA A 247 14.00 -15.73 -16.76
CA ALA A 247 14.05 -17.19 -16.70
C ALA A 247 13.11 -17.90 -17.72
N THR A 248 12.15 -17.18 -18.31
CA THR A 248 11.31 -17.69 -19.41
C THR A 248 12.09 -18.02 -20.70
N ASP A 249 13.38 -17.69 -20.79
CA ASP A 249 14.28 -18.05 -21.91
C ASP A 249 14.92 -19.45 -21.78
N HIS A 250 14.75 -20.14 -20.66
CA HIS A 250 15.29 -21.49 -20.48
C HIS A 250 14.30 -22.57 -20.94
N PRO A 251 14.72 -23.55 -21.78
CA PRO A 251 13.90 -24.70 -22.14
C PRO A 251 13.46 -25.45 -20.87
N GLY A 252 12.15 -25.47 -20.59
CA GLY A 252 11.56 -26.08 -19.39
C GLY A 252 11.09 -25.10 -18.31
N SER A 253 11.36 -23.79 -18.45
CA SER A 253 10.73 -22.76 -17.61
C SER A 253 9.26 -22.59 -18.01
N ALA A 254 8.35 -23.05 -17.14
CA ALA A 254 6.92 -23.14 -17.41
C ALA A 254 6.09 -22.00 -16.77
N ALA A 255 6.72 -21.14 -15.96
CA ALA A 255 6.02 -20.16 -15.14
C ALA A 255 5.49 -18.98 -15.97
N ILE A 256 4.18 -18.99 -16.18
CA ILE A 256 3.40 -17.95 -16.85
C ILE A 256 2.78 -16.96 -15.85
N ALA A 257 2.82 -17.29 -14.56
CA ALA A 257 2.31 -16.43 -13.51
C ALA A 257 3.12 -16.57 -12.21
N TYR A 258 3.56 -15.43 -11.68
CA TYR A 258 4.09 -15.28 -10.34
C TYR A 258 3.16 -14.35 -9.56
N PHE A 259 2.48 -14.90 -8.55
CA PHE A 259 1.56 -14.18 -7.70
C PHE A 259 2.06 -14.19 -6.26
N ARG A 260 2.60 -13.06 -5.83
CA ARG A 260 3.19 -12.88 -4.50
C ARG A 260 2.25 -12.09 -3.60
N PHE A 261 1.97 -12.58 -2.39
CA PHE A 261 1.07 -11.92 -1.45
C PHE A 261 1.86 -11.39 -0.25
N ALA A 262 1.72 -10.09 0.04
CA ALA A 262 2.59 -9.35 0.93
C ALA A 262 1.84 -8.31 1.80
N HIS A 263 2.60 -7.51 2.55
CA HIS A 263 2.07 -6.43 3.39
C HIS A 263 2.34 -5.04 2.80
N ALA A 264 1.79 -4.00 3.45
CA ALA A 264 2.08 -2.62 3.07
C ALA A 264 3.58 -2.32 3.19
N GLU A 265 4.22 -2.89 4.21
CA GLU A 265 5.66 -2.82 4.50
C GLU A 265 6.53 -3.53 3.46
N THR A 266 5.93 -4.26 2.51
CA THR A 266 6.60 -4.83 1.33
C THR A 266 6.31 -3.99 0.08
N VAL A 267 5.02 -3.71 -0.16
CA VAL A 267 4.55 -3.07 -1.39
C VAL A 267 4.98 -1.61 -1.48
N LEU A 268 4.94 -0.86 -0.36
CA LEU A 268 5.32 0.55 -0.35
C LEU A 268 6.82 0.77 -0.61
N PRO A 269 7.76 0.07 0.06
CA PRO A 269 9.17 0.13 -0.30
C PRO A 269 9.45 -0.24 -1.74
N LEU A 270 8.81 -1.30 -2.26
CA LEU A 270 8.99 -1.73 -3.65
C LEU A 270 8.47 -0.66 -4.63
N ALA A 271 7.29 -0.08 -4.39
CA ALA A 271 6.78 1.04 -5.20
C ALA A 271 7.76 2.22 -5.21
N CYS A 272 8.35 2.55 -4.06
CA CYS A 272 9.35 3.60 -3.97
C CYS A 272 10.64 3.25 -4.72
N LEU A 273 11.11 2.01 -4.63
CA LEU A 273 12.29 1.52 -5.34
C LEU A 273 12.09 1.56 -6.86
N LEU A 274 10.86 1.34 -7.32
CA LEU A 274 10.42 1.47 -8.71
C LEU A 274 10.19 2.92 -9.16
N GLY A 275 10.57 3.90 -8.33
CA GLY A 275 10.54 5.33 -8.69
C GLY A 275 9.20 6.03 -8.48
N MET A 276 8.20 5.36 -7.91
CA MET A 276 6.86 5.95 -7.73
C MET A 276 6.77 6.95 -6.58
N CYS A 277 7.75 6.94 -5.67
CA CYS A 277 7.80 7.85 -4.54
C CYS A 277 8.62 9.09 -4.91
N SER A 278 8.06 9.93 -5.78
CA SER A 278 8.69 11.19 -6.19
C SER A 278 8.69 12.20 -5.03
N SER A 279 9.61 12.09 -4.08
CA SER A 279 9.83 13.13 -3.07
C SER A 279 11.28 13.60 -3.10
N THR A 280 11.47 14.86 -3.49
CA THR A 280 12.78 15.53 -3.46
C THR A 280 13.13 16.06 -2.07
N SER A 281 12.19 16.05 -1.12
CA SER A 281 12.40 16.55 0.24
C SER A 281 11.68 15.68 1.28
N PRO A 282 12.29 15.46 2.46
CA PRO A 282 11.63 14.77 3.57
C PRO A 282 10.32 15.45 4.01
N LEU A 283 9.29 14.66 4.33
CA LEU A 283 8.05 15.18 4.91
C LEU A 283 8.31 15.60 6.37
N VAL A 284 8.28 16.88 6.69
CA VAL A 284 8.55 17.36 8.05
C VAL A 284 7.32 17.97 8.71
N ALA A 285 7.31 18.01 10.05
CA ALA A 285 6.21 18.52 10.87
C ALA A 285 5.87 19.99 10.64
N SER A 286 6.85 20.78 10.20
CA SER A 286 6.67 22.20 9.91
C SER A 286 6.04 22.49 8.53
N TRP A 287 5.64 21.46 7.76
CA TRP A 287 5.00 21.67 6.47
C TRP A 287 3.67 22.42 6.60
N THR A 288 3.47 23.40 5.72
CA THR A 288 2.23 24.16 5.58
C THR A 288 1.12 23.33 4.93
N GLU A 289 -0.14 23.78 5.06
CA GLU A 289 -1.30 23.20 4.35
C GLU A 289 -1.04 23.03 2.85
N ALA A 290 -0.45 24.05 2.22
CA ALA A 290 -0.14 24.03 0.81
C ALA A 290 0.88 22.93 0.48
N GLN A 291 1.95 22.79 1.27
CA GLN A 291 2.95 21.73 1.06
C GLN A 291 2.33 20.33 1.25
N ILE A 292 1.51 20.16 2.29
CA ILE A 292 0.81 18.89 2.56
C ILE A 292 -0.13 18.54 1.40
N HIS A 293 -0.92 19.49 0.90
CA HIS A 293 -1.88 19.25 -0.18
C HIS A 293 -1.21 18.89 -1.51
N HIS A 294 -0.11 19.57 -1.84
CA HIS A 294 0.65 19.37 -3.09
C HIS A 294 1.70 18.27 -3.02
N ARG A 295 1.81 17.57 -1.88
CA ARG A 295 2.75 16.45 -1.74
C ARG A 295 2.46 15.38 -2.79
N GLN A 296 3.53 14.85 -3.37
CA GLN A 296 3.43 13.77 -4.35
C GLN A 296 3.30 12.41 -3.63
N PHE A 297 3.97 12.24 -2.49
CA PHE A 297 3.89 11.03 -1.69
C PHE A 297 2.52 10.87 -1.02
N LYS A 298 1.67 10.03 -1.62
CA LYS A 298 0.32 9.72 -1.14
C LYS A 298 0.18 8.22 -0.96
N VAL A 299 0.36 7.74 0.27
CA VAL A 299 0.29 6.31 0.62
C VAL A 299 -1.05 5.68 0.19
N SER A 300 -2.15 6.41 0.32
CA SER A 300 -3.48 5.98 -0.13
C SER A 300 -3.57 5.67 -1.63
N ARG A 301 -2.63 6.16 -2.44
CA ARG A 301 -2.52 5.85 -3.88
C ARG A 301 -1.45 4.81 -4.18
N LEU A 302 -0.49 4.60 -3.29
CA LEU A 302 0.65 3.72 -3.49
C LEU A 302 0.39 2.33 -2.90
N SER A 303 -0.10 2.27 -1.66
CA SER A 303 -0.31 1.04 -0.90
C SER A 303 -1.66 1.05 -0.15
N PRO A 304 -2.82 1.30 -0.81
CA PRO A 304 -4.14 1.00 -0.24
C PRO A 304 -4.32 -0.50 0.02
N PHE A 305 -5.42 -0.92 0.65
CA PHE A 305 -5.75 -2.36 0.71
C PHE A 305 -5.82 -2.93 -0.71
N ALA A 306 -5.47 -4.21 -0.86
CA ALA A 306 -5.40 -4.92 -2.15
C ALA A 306 -4.54 -4.23 -3.22
N SER A 307 -3.67 -3.29 -2.84
CA SER A 307 -2.74 -2.64 -3.76
C SER A 307 -1.86 -3.67 -4.45
N ASN A 308 -1.49 -3.41 -5.69
CA ASN A 308 -0.71 -4.35 -6.48
C ASN A 308 0.34 -3.65 -7.35
N LEU A 309 1.47 -4.32 -7.54
CA LEU A 309 2.53 -3.92 -8.47
C LEU A 309 2.78 -5.10 -9.39
N ALA A 310 2.62 -4.92 -10.70
CA ALA A 310 2.68 -6.00 -11.67
C ALA A 310 3.55 -5.64 -12.87
N PHE A 311 4.44 -6.55 -13.25
CA PHE A 311 5.08 -6.57 -14.55
C PHE A 311 4.36 -7.59 -15.43
N HIS A 312 3.79 -7.11 -16.53
CA HIS A 312 3.26 -7.96 -17.59
C HIS A 312 4.31 -8.08 -18.68
N VAL A 313 4.74 -9.31 -18.95
CA VAL A 313 5.74 -9.62 -19.98
C VAL A 313 5.02 -10.08 -21.23
N TYR A 314 5.31 -9.43 -22.35
CA TYR A 314 4.78 -9.74 -23.66
C TYR A 314 5.91 -10.15 -24.61
N LYS A 315 5.60 -10.99 -25.59
CA LYS A 315 6.41 -11.17 -26.80
C LYS A 315 5.81 -10.34 -27.93
N CYS A 316 6.62 -9.52 -28.58
CA CYS A 316 6.17 -8.58 -29.60
C CYS A 316 6.92 -8.76 -30.93
N GLY A 317 6.20 -8.53 -32.03
CA GLY A 317 6.78 -8.52 -33.37
C GLY A 317 7.22 -9.91 -33.87
N LYS A 318 7.98 -9.95 -34.96
CA LYS A 318 8.39 -11.22 -35.62
C LYS A 318 9.55 -11.94 -34.94
N ASN A 319 10.30 -11.24 -34.08
CA ASN A 319 11.47 -11.78 -33.39
C ASN A 319 11.13 -12.26 -31.97
N ASP A 320 9.85 -12.30 -31.59
CA ASP A 320 9.41 -12.66 -30.24
C ASP A 320 10.10 -11.85 -29.12
N GLU A 321 10.42 -10.58 -29.43
CA GLU A 321 11.19 -9.75 -28.52
C GLU A 321 10.36 -9.41 -27.28
N LYS A 322 10.95 -9.58 -26.09
CA LYS A 322 10.23 -9.35 -24.85
C LYS A 322 10.09 -7.87 -24.55
N ARG A 323 8.85 -7.47 -24.25
CA ARG A 323 8.48 -6.14 -23.80
C ARG A 323 7.75 -6.23 -22.48
N VAL A 324 8.03 -5.29 -21.59
CA VAL A 324 7.45 -5.25 -20.25
C VAL A 324 6.58 -4.03 -20.09
N LYS A 325 5.36 -4.26 -19.60
CA LYS A 325 4.47 -3.24 -19.08
C LYS A 325 4.48 -3.28 -17.56
N PHE A 326 4.68 -2.15 -16.91
CA PHE A 326 4.56 -2.02 -15.46
C PHE A 326 3.21 -1.41 -15.11
N LEU A 327 2.52 -2.01 -14.14
CA LEU A 327 1.25 -1.53 -13.63
C LEU A 327 1.37 -1.35 -12.12
N ALA A 328 0.78 -0.26 -11.63
CA ALA A 328 0.54 -0.07 -10.22
C ALA A 328 -0.95 0.15 -9.98
N ASN A 329 -1.50 -0.66 -9.08
CA ASN A 329 -2.93 -0.72 -8.80
C ASN A 329 -3.75 -0.89 -10.09
N GLU A 330 -3.29 -1.80 -10.96
CA GLU A 330 -3.87 -2.12 -12.28
C GLU A 330 -3.89 -0.97 -13.30
N VAL A 331 -3.19 0.14 -13.02
CA VAL A 331 -3.03 1.28 -13.93
C VAL A 331 -1.63 1.28 -14.52
N GLU A 332 -1.52 1.51 -15.84
CA GLU A 332 -0.23 1.50 -16.53
C GLU A 332 0.65 2.67 -16.10
N VAL A 333 1.80 2.36 -15.51
CA VAL A 333 2.78 3.36 -15.07
C VAL A 333 3.74 3.62 -16.22
N ASP A 334 3.88 4.90 -16.57
CA ASP A 334 4.88 5.32 -17.53
C ASP A 334 6.29 5.12 -16.96
N MET A 335 7.18 4.55 -17.77
CA MET A 335 8.59 4.33 -17.47
C MET A 335 9.42 5.19 -18.42
N PRO A 336 9.73 6.45 -18.05
CA PRO A 336 10.33 7.43 -18.96
C PRO A 336 11.69 7.01 -19.55
N PHE A 337 12.43 6.15 -18.84
CA PHE A 337 13.70 5.60 -19.32
C PHE A 337 13.54 4.64 -20.51
N CYS A 338 12.30 4.31 -20.89
CA CYS A 338 11.97 3.48 -22.06
C CYS A 338 11.24 4.27 -23.17
N HIS A 339 10.91 5.55 -22.95
CA HIS A 339 9.97 6.30 -23.78
C HIS A 339 10.42 6.49 -25.24
N GLU A 340 11.72 6.57 -25.52
CA GLU A 340 12.21 6.66 -26.92
C GLU A 340 12.06 5.35 -27.70
N LYS A 341 11.86 4.21 -27.01
CA LYS A 341 11.75 2.87 -27.60
C LYS A 341 10.31 2.33 -27.62
N GLY A 342 9.34 3.13 -27.15
CA GLY A 342 7.93 2.75 -26.98
C GLY A 342 7.67 1.85 -25.77
N TYR A 343 8.50 0.84 -25.53
CA TYR A 343 8.33 -0.14 -24.45
C TYR A 343 9.66 -0.56 -23.86
N CYS A 344 9.67 -0.90 -22.56
CA CYS A 344 10.87 -1.44 -21.92
C CYS A 344 11.18 -2.85 -22.40
N THR A 345 12.42 -3.08 -22.81
CA THR A 345 13.01 -4.42 -22.90
C THR A 345 13.33 -4.93 -21.48
N LEU A 346 13.63 -6.23 -21.34
CA LEU A 346 14.17 -6.74 -20.08
C LEU A 346 15.55 -6.12 -19.77
N ASP A 347 16.37 -5.88 -20.78
CA ASP A 347 17.69 -5.26 -20.64
C ASP A 347 17.59 -3.81 -20.14
N ASP A 348 16.61 -3.03 -20.62
CA ASP A 348 16.37 -1.66 -20.14
C ASP A 348 16.04 -1.66 -18.64
N LEU A 349 15.21 -2.60 -18.18
CA LEU A 349 14.89 -2.73 -16.75
C LEU A 349 16.11 -3.14 -15.94
N GLN A 350 16.88 -4.12 -16.42
CA GLN A 350 18.11 -4.55 -15.74
C GLN A 350 19.14 -3.43 -15.64
N GLN A 351 19.34 -2.66 -16.71
CA GLN A 351 20.24 -1.52 -16.73
C GLN A 351 19.76 -0.41 -15.80
N HIS A 352 18.47 -0.06 -15.85
CA HIS A 352 17.91 1.00 -15.02
C HIS A 352 17.99 0.67 -13.53
N PHE A 353 17.65 -0.58 -13.15
CA PHE A 353 17.64 -1.01 -11.75
C PHE A 353 18.95 -1.64 -11.28
N TYR A 354 20.03 -1.63 -12.09
CA TYR A 354 21.32 -2.25 -11.76
C TYR A 354 21.83 -1.86 -10.38
N THR A 355 21.84 -0.57 -10.06
CA THR A 355 22.31 -0.09 -8.74
C THR A 355 21.39 -0.54 -7.60
N ALA A 356 20.08 -0.58 -7.83
CA ALA A 356 19.11 -1.02 -6.83
C ALA A 356 19.29 -2.51 -6.51
N VAL A 357 19.37 -3.36 -7.55
CA VAL A 357 19.52 -4.82 -7.36
C VAL A 357 20.92 -5.23 -6.91
N ALA A 358 21.93 -4.38 -7.07
CA ALA A 358 23.27 -4.57 -6.52
C ALA A 358 23.34 -4.28 -5.00
N PHE A 359 22.24 -3.89 -4.35
CA PHE A 359 22.17 -3.72 -2.90
C PHE A 359 22.48 -5.05 -2.20
N ASP A 360 23.60 -5.08 -1.46
CA ASP A 360 24.01 -6.23 -0.68
C ASP A 360 23.20 -6.31 0.62
N PHE A 361 22.04 -6.96 0.54
CA PHE A 361 21.15 -7.12 1.67
C PHE A 361 21.81 -7.82 2.85
N GLN A 362 22.69 -8.80 2.62
CA GLN A 362 23.35 -9.55 3.70
C GLN A 362 24.31 -8.65 4.48
N ASN A 363 25.19 -7.94 3.76
CA ASN A 363 26.13 -7.01 4.36
C ASN A 363 25.43 -5.83 5.03
N GLU A 364 24.45 -5.22 4.35
CA GLU A 364 23.73 -4.04 4.87
C GLU A 364 22.88 -4.39 6.09
N CYS A 365 22.20 -5.54 6.08
CA CYS A 365 21.37 -5.95 7.20
C CYS A 365 22.15 -6.62 8.35
N LYS A 366 23.45 -6.88 8.17
CA LYS A 366 24.33 -7.56 9.15
C LYS A 366 23.81 -8.94 9.52
N LEU A 367 23.53 -9.74 8.49
CA LEU A 367 22.99 -11.10 8.62
C LEU A 367 24.09 -12.17 8.73
#